data_AF-A0A0B5CYW8-F1
#
_entry.id   AF-A0A0B5CYW8-F1
#
_cell.length_a   1.000
_cell.length_b   1.000
_cell.length_c   1.000
_cell.angle_alpha   90.00
_cell.angle_beta   90.00
_cell.angle_gamma   90.00
#
_symmetry.space_group_name_H-M   'P 1'
#
loop_
_entity.id
_entity.type
_entity.pdbx_description
1 polymer ?
#
loop_
_entity_poly.entity_id
_entity_poly.type
_entity_poly.pdbx_seq_one_letter_code
_entity_poly.pdbx_strand_id
1 'polypeptide(L)'
;LDLNNDQKIVWSYFPKQDPSVQAVLCCDNVNRGLGFGDGKIFLQQNDGLLVALDAKTGKEVWTVQNVDPKVGATNTSAPHVIKDKVLQGCSGAEFGVRCFMAAYNIKDGSVAWKAFSTGADK
;
A
#
# COMPACT_ATOMS: atom_id res chain seq x y z
N LEU A 1 -18.46 -2.89 6.58
CA LEU A 1 -19.91 -3.04 6.88
C LEU A 1 -20.01 -3.68 8.26
N ASP A 2 -20.91 -3.18 9.10
CA ASP A 2 -21.22 -3.81 10.37
C ASP A 2 -22.18 -4.98 10.13
N LEU A 3 -21.66 -6.20 10.22
CA LEU A 3 -22.45 -7.41 10.01
C LEU A 3 -23.51 -7.61 11.10
N ASN A 4 -23.40 -6.93 12.24
CA ASN A 4 -24.35 -7.00 13.35
C ASN A 4 -25.42 -5.89 13.31
N ASN A 5 -25.32 -4.95 12.37
CA ASN A 5 -26.20 -3.77 12.30
C ASN A 5 -26.54 -3.45 10.85
N ASP A 6 -27.34 -4.33 10.23
CA ASP A 6 -27.91 -4.16 8.89
C ASP A 6 -26.89 -3.73 7.82
N GLN A 7 -25.68 -4.28 7.90
CA GLN A 7 -24.57 -3.98 6.97
C GLN A 7 -24.21 -2.49 6.92
N LYS A 8 -24.51 -1.71 7.96
CA LYS A 8 -24.21 -0.28 8.02
C LYS A 8 -22.72 -0.02 7.77
N ILE A 9 -22.40 1.02 7.00
CA ILE A 9 -21.02 1.49 6.86
C ILE A 9 -20.59 2.13 8.19
N VAL A 10 -19.59 1.54 8.86
CA VAL A 10 -19.04 2.07 10.13
C VAL A 10 -18.19 3.31 9.85
N TRP A 11 -17.32 3.23 8.85
CA TRP A 11 -16.48 4.31 8.36
C TRP A 11 -16.12 4.05 6.89
N SER A 12 -15.71 5.12 6.20
CA SER A 12 -15.16 5.07 4.85
C SER A 12 -13.92 5.96 4.76
N TYR A 13 -12.94 5.54 3.97
CA TYR A 13 -11.72 6.31 3.68
C TYR A 13 -11.61 6.51 2.17
N PHE A 14 -11.53 7.76 1.72
CA PHE A 14 -11.45 8.14 0.31
C PHE A 14 -10.18 8.96 0.07
N PRO A 15 -9.07 8.33 -0.31
CA PRO A 15 -7.82 9.05 -0.55
C PRO A 15 -7.95 9.95 -1.78
N LYS A 16 -7.30 11.12 -1.73
CA LYS A 16 -7.11 11.99 -2.90
C LYS A 16 -5.82 11.60 -3.58
N GLN A 17 -5.91 11.14 -4.82
CA GLN A 17 -4.76 10.77 -5.66
C GLN A 17 -4.71 11.67 -6.90
N ASP A 18 -3.51 11.89 -7.43
CA ASP A 18 -3.34 12.59 -8.71
C ASP A 18 -3.89 11.70 -9.85
N PRO A 19 -4.85 12.17 -10.68
CA PRO A 19 -5.39 11.39 -11.78
C PRO A 19 -4.34 10.93 -12.80
N SER A 20 -3.19 11.62 -12.90
CA SER A 20 -2.10 11.26 -13.81
C SER A 20 -1.47 9.89 -13.49
N VAL A 21 -1.64 9.36 -12.28
CA VAL A 21 -1.19 8.01 -11.90
C VAL A 21 -1.82 6.94 -12.81
N GLN A 22 -3.03 7.18 -13.33
CA GLN A 22 -3.69 6.24 -14.24
C GLN A 22 -2.91 6.01 -15.53
N ALA A 23 -2.14 7.01 -16.00
CA ALA A 23 -1.33 6.90 -17.21
C ALA A 23 -0.14 5.93 -17.08
N VAL A 24 0.25 5.56 -15.85
CA VAL A 24 1.38 4.68 -15.56
C VAL A 24 0.94 3.36 -14.89
N LEU A 25 -0.36 3.03 -14.94
CA LEU A 25 -0.89 1.72 -14.59
C LEU A 25 -1.01 0.87 -15.87
N CYS A 26 -0.19 -0.18 -16.00
CA CYS A 26 -0.10 -0.97 -17.24
C CYS A 26 -1.40 -1.63 -17.69
N CYS A 27 -2.25 -1.99 -16.71
CA CYS A 27 -3.15 -3.12 -16.84
C CYS A 27 -4.45 -2.88 -16.08
N ASP A 28 -5.00 -1.67 -16.20
CA ASP A 28 -6.19 -1.15 -15.50
C ASP A 28 -5.95 -0.63 -14.07
N ASN A 29 -6.91 0.15 -13.56
CA ASN A 29 -6.90 0.78 -12.24
C ASN A 29 -7.37 -0.16 -11.12
N VAL A 30 -6.73 -1.34 -11.06
CA VAL A 30 -7.09 -2.39 -10.10
C VAL A 30 -6.36 -2.24 -8.76
N ASN A 31 -6.98 -2.74 -7.70
CA ASN A 31 -6.36 -2.92 -6.39
C ASN A 31 -6.73 -4.30 -5.84
N ARG A 32 -5.75 -5.06 -5.34
CA ARG A 32 -5.95 -6.47 -4.93
C ARG A 32 -6.35 -6.65 -3.47
N GLY A 33 -6.52 -5.58 -2.70
CA GLY A 33 -7.11 -5.62 -1.37
C GLY A 33 -6.23 -5.07 -0.26
N LEU A 34 -6.58 -5.45 0.96
CA LEU A 34 -6.09 -4.86 2.21
C LEU A 34 -5.28 -5.86 3.04
N GLY A 35 -4.46 -5.34 3.96
CA GLY A 35 -3.85 -6.10 5.05
C GLY A 35 -4.49 -5.74 6.39
N PHE A 36 -4.45 -6.65 7.37
CA PHE A 36 -4.89 -6.38 8.74
C PHE A 36 -3.86 -6.88 9.75
N GLY A 37 -3.61 -6.08 10.79
CA GLY A 37 -2.79 -6.49 11.93
C GLY A 37 -2.62 -5.37 12.95
N ASP A 38 -2.41 -5.74 14.21
CA ASP A 38 -2.20 -4.79 15.32
C ASP A 38 -3.27 -3.67 15.39
N GLY A 39 -4.54 -4.06 15.20
CA GLY A 39 -5.68 -3.14 15.21
C GLY A 39 -5.72 -2.15 14.04
N LYS A 40 -4.94 -2.36 12.99
CA LYS A 40 -4.83 -1.48 11.82
C LYS A 40 -5.24 -2.20 10.54
N ILE A 41 -5.80 -1.44 9.61
CA ILE A 41 -6.03 -1.82 8.22
C ILE A 41 -4.95 -1.15 7.38
N PHE A 42 -4.29 -1.92 6.52
CA PHE A 42 -3.26 -1.44 5.60
C PHE A 42 -3.80 -1.38 4.19
N LEU A 43 -3.74 -0.20 3.59
CA LEU A 43 -4.11 0.06 2.21
C LEU A 43 -2.87 0.49 1.45
N GLN A 44 -2.49 -0.28 0.46
CA GLN A 44 -1.54 0.18 -0.56
C GLN A 44 -2.33 0.87 -1.68
N GLN A 45 -2.06 2.15 -1.91
CA GLN A 45 -2.67 2.95 -2.96
C GLN A 45 -1.92 2.83 -4.29
N ASN A 46 -2.59 3.14 -5.40
CA ASN A 46 -2.03 3.05 -6.75
C ASN A 46 -0.92 4.07 -7.00
N ASP A 47 -1.00 5.23 -6.35
CA ASP A 47 0.02 6.30 -6.35
C ASP A 47 1.26 5.98 -5.50
N GLY A 48 1.33 4.78 -4.93
CA GLY A 48 2.48 4.31 -4.18
C GLY A 48 2.47 4.63 -2.69
N LEU A 49 1.43 5.28 -2.14
CA LEU A 49 1.30 5.47 -0.70
C LEU A 49 0.84 4.18 0.01
N LEU A 50 1.61 3.72 1.00
CA LEU A 50 1.18 2.70 1.96
C LEU A 50 0.61 3.40 3.19
N VAL A 51 -0.67 3.17 3.47
CA VAL A 51 -1.41 3.84 4.55
C VAL A 51 -1.84 2.84 5.61
N ALA A 52 -1.63 3.19 6.87
CA ALA A 52 -2.20 2.49 8.01
C ALA A 52 -3.38 3.27 8.57
N LEU A 53 -4.54 2.62 8.65
CA LEU A 53 -5.77 3.15 9.20
C LEU A 53 -6.10 2.43 10.50
N ASP A 54 -6.57 3.15 11.52
CA ASP A 54 -7.16 2.54 12.70
C ASP A 54 -8.41 1.75 12.29
N ALA A 55 -8.45 0.45 12.63
CA ALA A 55 -9.49 -0.44 12.11
C ALA A 55 -10.91 -0.10 12.61
N LYS A 56 -11.03 0.58 13.76
CA LYS A 56 -12.32 0.92 14.37
C LYS A 56 -12.87 2.24 13.83
N THR A 57 -11.99 3.19 13.54
CA THR A 57 -12.37 4.58 13.22
C THR A 57 -12.11 4.97 11.77
N GLY A 58 -11.27 4.23 11.05
CA GLY A 58 -10.82 4.58 9.71
C GLY A 58 -9.87 5.77 9.65
N LYS A 59 -9.42 6.29 10.80
CA LYS A 59 -8.48 7.41 10.86
C LYS A 59 -7.08 6.96 10.46
N GLU A 60 -6.38 7.81 9.72
CA GLU A 60 -4.98 7.59 9.38
C GLU A 60 -4.10 7.62 10.64
N VAL A 61 -3.27 6.58 10.79
CA VAL A 61 -2.27 6.44 11.86
C VAL A 61 -0.91 6.88 11.33
N TRP A 62 -0.53 6.39 10.15
CA TRP A 62 0.67 6.79 9.43
C TRP A 62 0.52 6.51 7.94
N THR A 63 1.35 7.18 7.14
CA THR A 63 1.50 6.97 5.71
C THR A 63 2.97 7.04 5.31
N VAL A 64 3.37 6.27 4.29
CA VAL A 64 4.72 6.28 3.73
C VAL A 64 4.68 6.09 2.21
N GLN A 65 5.56 6.78 1.48
CA GLN A 65 5.73 6.56 0.05
C GLN A 65 6.54 5.28 -0.19
N ASN A 66 5.91 4.25 -0.76
CA ASN A 66 6.58 3.01 -1.15
C ASN A 66 7.28 3.14 -2.51
N VAL A 67 6.57 3.66 -3.53
CA VAL A 67 7.06 3.88 -4.90
C VAL A 67 6.67 5.26 -5.41
N ASP A 68 7.33 5.78 -6.44
CA ASP A 68 6.99 7.09 -7.04
C ASP A 68 6.43 6.92 -8.47
N PRO A 69 5.15 7.28 -8.72
CA PRO A 69 4.55 7.24 -10.06
C PRO A 69 5.29 8.06 -11.11
N LYS A 70 6.06 9.08 -10.73
CA LYS A 70 6.84 9.92 -11.66
C LYS A 70 7.92 9.12 -12.41
N VAL A 71 8.34 7.99 -11.86
CA VAL A 71 9.28 7.07 -12.51
C VAL A 71 8.60 5.83 -13.10
N GLY A 72 7.27 5.87 -13.29
CA GLY A 72 6.49 4.76 -13.80
C GLY A 72 6.22 3.65 -12.78
N ALA A 73 6.54 3.87 -11.49
CA ALA A 73 6.37 2.89 -10.43
C ALA A 73 5.03 3.08 -9.71
N THR A 74 4.21 2.04 -9.69
CA THR A 74 2.88 2.04 -9.09
C THR A 74 2.69 0.83 -8.18
N ASN A 75 1.52 0.70 -7.56
CA ASN A 75 1.15 -0.49 -6.82
C ASN A 75 -0.27 -0.94 -7.10
N THR A 76 -0.45 -2.25 -7.22
CA THR A 76 -1.77 -2.87 -7.34
C THR A 76 -1.93 -4.08 -6.41
N SER A 77 -0.85 -4.58 -5.80
CA SER A 77 -0.86 -5.72 -4.87
C SER A 77 -1.32 -5.32 -3.47
N ALA A 78 -1.95 -6.26 -2.76
CA ALA A 78 -2.32 -6.08 -1.36
C ALA A 78 -1.08 -6.14 -0.44
N PRO A 79 -1.03 -5.34 0.63
CA PRO A 79 0.01 -5.45 1.66
C PRO A 79 -0.17 -6.71 2.50
N HIS A 80 0.92 -7.32 2.95
CA HIS A 80 0.89 -8.54 3.74
C HIS A 80 1.51 -8.33 5.12
N VAL A 81 0.74 -8.59 6.18
CA VAL A 81 1.22 -8.40 7.56
C VAL A 81 1.88 -9.67 8.07
N ILE A 82 3.13 -9.56 8.53
CA ILE A 82 3.88 -10.65 9.17
C ILE A 82 4.50 -10.12 10.46
N LYS A 83 4.05 -10.65 11.60
CA LYS A 83 4.48 -10.20 12.94
C LYS A 83 4.30 -8.68 13.10
N ASP A 84 5.40 -7.97 13.35
CA ASP A 84 5.48 -6.52 13.54
C ASP A 84 5.76 -5.75 12.24
N LYS A 85 5.55 -6.38 11.06
CA LYS A 85 5.92 -5.82 9.76
C LYS A 85 4.80 -5.93 8.74
N VAL A 86 4.76 -4.96 7.84
CA VAL A 86 3.91 -4.93 6.65
C VAL A 86 4.82 -5.05 5.44
N LEU A 87 4.67 -6.13 4.68
CA LEU A 87 5.42 -6.39 3.46
C LEU A 87 4.67 -5.83 2.26
N GLN A 88 5.40 -5.15 1.38
CA GLN A 88 4.86 -4.54 0.18
C GLN A 88 5.88 -4.59 -0.95
N GLY A 89 5.39 -4.84 -2.17
CA GLY A 89 6.20 -4.88 -3.40
C GLY A 89 6.01 -3.62 -4.25
N CYS A 90 6.23 -3.73 -5.56
CA CYS A 90 5.97 -2.68 -6.54
C CYS A 90 5.47 -3.23 -7.87
N SER A 91 5.00 -2.34 -8.73
CA SER A 91 4.63 -2.59 -10.13
C SER A 91 5.33 -1.56 -11.03
N GLY A 92 5.47 -1.87 -12.32
CA GLY A 92 6.11 -0.98 -13.30
C GLY A 92 7.22 -1.61 -14.15
N ALA A 93 7.27 -2.95 -14.27
CA ALA A 93 8.27 -3.62 -15.10
C ALA A 93 8.15 -3.21 -16.58
N GLU A 94 6.92 -2.98 -17.05
CA GLU A 94 6.59 -2.45 -18.39
C GLU A 94 7.12 -1.01 -18.60
N PHE A 95 7.47 -0.33 -17.51
CA PHE A 95 8.00 1.04 -17.49
C PHE A 95 9.48 1.10 -17.06
N GLY A 96 10.18 -0.05 -17.02
CA GLY A 96 11.60 -0.11 -16.69
C GLY A 96 11.91 0.06 -15.20
N VAL A 97 10.92 -0.10 -14.31
CA VAL A 97 11.12 0.03 -12.87
C VAL A 97 11.92 -1.14 -12.31
N ARG A 98 13.04 -0.84 -11.65
CA ARG A 98 13.79 -1.82 -10.85
C ARG A 98 13.03 -2.10 -9.55
N CYS A 99 12.27 -3.18 -9.57
CA CYS A 99 11.40 -3.51 -8.46
C CYS A 99 12.10 -4.12 -7.24
N PHE A 100 11.40 -4.11 -6.10
CA PHE A 100 11.86 -4.58 -4.81
C PHE A 100 10.70 -5.15 -3.99
N MET A 101 11.05 -5.84 -2.91
CA MET A 101 10.18 -6.12 -1.77
C MET A 101 10.68 -5.29 -0.58
N ALA A 102 9.78 -4.66 0.17
CA ALA A 102 10.11 -3.91 1.37
C ALA A 102 9.27 -4.40 2.56
N ALA A 103 9.85 -4.30 3.75
CA ALA A 103 9.12 -4.44 4.99
C ALA A 103 9.12 -3.13 5.76
N TYR A 104 7.94 -2.73 6.19
CA TYR A 104 7.67 -1.54 6.99
C TYR A 104 7.32 -1.95 8.41
N ASN A 105 7.88 -1.27 9.42
CA ASN A 105 7.49 -1.50 10.81
C ASN A 105 6.04 -1.06 11.00
N ILE A 106 5.22 -1.98 11.53
CA ILE A 106 3.77 -1.79 11.64
C ILE A 106 3.38 -0.60 12.53
N LYS A 107 4.28 -0.24 13.47
CA LYS A 107 4.07 0.82 14.45
C LYS A 107 4.08 2.22 13.83
N ASP A 108 4.98 2.48 12.90
CA ASP A 108 5.29 3.84 12.44
C ASP A 108 5.56 3.97 10.93
N GLY A 109 5.52 2.87 10.17
CA GLY A 109 5.78 2.90 8.74
C GLY A 109 7.26 3.09 8.38
N SER A 110 8.19 3.03 9.34
CA SER A 110 9.63 3.09 9.04
C SER A 110 10.09 1.83 8.29
N VAL A 111 11.04 1.98 7.36
CA VAL A 111 11.55 0.85 6.57
C VAL A 111 12.46 -0.01 7.46
N ALA A 112 12.09 -1.29 7.63
CA ALA A 112 12.92 -2.27 8.33
C ALA A 112 13.98 -2.88 7.40
N TRP A 113 13.60 -3.21 6.17
CA TRP A 113 14.49 -3.68 5.11
C TRP A 113 13.86 -3.48 3.74
N LYS A 114 14.69 -3.49 2.70
CA LYS A 114 14.31 -3.49 1.29
C LYS A 114 15.27 -4.40 0.53
N ALA A 115 14.72 -5.26 -0.32
CA ALA A 115 15.45 -6.22 -1.14
C ALA A 115 15.04 -6.05 -2.61
N PHE A 116 16.00 -5.74 -3.48
CA PHE A 116 15.77 -5.53 -4.90
C PHE A 116 15.78 -6.86 -5.68
N SER A 117 15.02 -6.91 -6.78
CA SER A 117 14.93 -8.11 -7.61
C SER A 117 16.17 -8.37 -8.47
N THR A 118 17.03 -7.36 -8.65
CA THR A 118 18.28 -7.44 -9.42
C THR A 118 19.31 -6.51 -8.80
N GLY A 119 20.61 -6.74 -9.05
CA GLY A 119 21.70 -5.88 -8.55
C GLY A 119 21.89 -5.93 -7.03
N ALA A 120 22.75 -5.06 -6.49
CA ALA A 120 22.97 -4.96 -5.05
C ALA A 120 21.87 -4.12 -4.36
N ASP A 121 21.54 -4.46 -3.12
CA ASP A 121 20.65 -3.65 -2.27
C ASP A 121 21.30 -2.34 -1.77
N LYS A 122 22.58 -2.14 -2.09
CA LYS A 122 23.42 -1.00 -1.77
C LYS A 122 23.84 -0.28 -3.03
#